data_AF-A0A497P6Y1-F1
#
_entry.id   AF-A0A497P6Y1-F1
#
_cell.length_a   1.000
_cell.length_b   1.000
_cell.length_c   1.000
_cell.angle_alpha   90.00
_cell.angle_beta   90.00
_cell.angle_gamma   90.00
#
_symmetry.space_group_name_H-M   'P 1'
#
loop_
_entity.id
_entity.type
_entity.pdbx_description
1 polymer ?
#
loop_
_entity_poly.entity_id
_entity_poly.type
_entity_poly.pdbx_seq_one_letter_code
_entity_poly.pdbx_strand_id
1 'polypeptide(L)'
;MMREKISAQVSRPMGIRRWRKGRGFSIKEIHEAGLTLHKARMLDLPIDKRRGTLHASNVQLLRSHCIVIPLTEIKGIGNEIALELKEVGVTSVQDLIYCDVDVLSTKIRSSAGTLKKWQLAARIIVENL
;
A
#
# COMPACT_ATOMS: atom_id res chain seq x y z
N MET A 1 11.05 -2.50 17.08
CA MET A 1 11.53 -3.35 15.96
C MET A 1 12.00 -2.45 14.83
N MET A 2 13.27 -2.53 14.44
CA MET A 2 13.80 -1.79 13.30
C MET A 2 13.30 -2.44 12.01
N ARG A 3 12.36 -1.79 11.29
CA ARG A 3 12.04 -2.18 9.92
C ARG A 3 13.25 -1.82 9.05
N GLU A 4 13.90 -2.83 8.45
CA GLU A 4 14.99 -2.57 7.52
C GLU A 4 14.50 -1.67 6.39
N LYS A 5 15.13 -0.51 6.23
CA LYS A 5 14.79 0.41 5.14
C LYS A 5 15.19 -0.22 3.82
N ILE A 6 14.19 -0.60 3.03
CA ILE A 6 14.45 -1.05 1.66
C ILE A 6 15.03 0.10 0.83
N SER A 7 16.00 -0.26 0.00
CA SER A 7 16.68 0.68 -0.89
C SER A 7 16.48 0.23 -2.32
N ALA A 8 16.16 1.18 -3.20
CA ALA A 8 16.04 0.90 -4.62
C ALA A 8 17.39 0.53 -5.21
N GLN A 9 17.43 -0.48 -6.06
CA GLN A 9 18.60 -0.84 -6.83
C GLN A 9 18.62 -0.07 -8.14
N VAL A 10 19.79 0.45 -8.51
CA VAL A 10 20.00 1.22 -9.73
C VAL A 10 21.24 0.69 -10.43
N SER A 11 21.21 0.59 -11.75
CA SER A 11 22.39 0.27 -12.56
C SER A 11 23.13 1.55 -12.96
N ARG A 12 24.44 1.45 -13.16
CA ARG A 12 25.19 2.55 -13.79
C ARG A 12 24.73 2.71 -15.25
N PRO A 13 24.43 3.94 -15.71
CA PRO A 13 24.03 4.17 -17.10
C PRO A 13 25.19 4.00 -18.08
N MET A 14 26.45 4.17 -17.63
CA MET A 14 27.64 4.10 -18.46
C MET A 14 28.69 3.20 -17.78
N GLY A 15 29.29 2.28 -18.55
CA GLY A 15 30.27 1.29 -18.08
C GLY A 15 29.68 -0.07 -17.66
N ILE A 16 30.46 -0.86 -16.90
CA ILE A 16 30.05 -2.18 -16.41
C ILE A 16 28.79 -2.06 -15.56
N ARG A 17 27.72 -2.80 -15.91
CA ARG A 17 26.44 -2.84 -15.19
C ARG A 17 26.61 -3.46 -13.81
N ARG A 18 27.02 -2.65 -12.84
CA ARG A 18 26.98 -2.97 -11.41
C ARG A 18 25.74 -2.36 -10.77
N TRP A 19 25.04 -3.17 -9.98
CA TRP A 19 23.93 -2.72 -9.15
C TRP A 19 24.46 -1.93 -7.96
N ARG A 20 23.82 -0.80 -7.68
CA ARG A 20 24.10 0.05 -6.50
C ARG A 20 22.81 0.43 -5.81
N LYS A 21 22.91 0.78 -4.52
CA LYS A 21 21.80 1.39 -3.79
C LYS A 21 21.59 2.82 -4.32
N GLY A 22 20.40 3.09 -4.82
CA GLY A 22 19.95 4.40 -5.25
C GLY A 22 19.38 5.22 -4.09
N ARG A 23 19.05 6.49 -4.37
CA ARG A 23 18.45 7.40 -3.39
C ARG A 23 17.05 6.96 -2.93
N GLY A 24 16.26 6.36 -3.82
CA GLY A 24 14.88 5.94 -3.57
C GLY A 24 14.24 5.28 -4.78
N PHE A 25 12.97 4.90 -4.72
CA PHE A 25 12.15 4.34 -5.81
C PHE A 25 11.63 5.43 -6.75
N SER A 26 11.55 5.12 -8.04
CA SER A 26 10.98 6.00 -9.06
C SER A 26 9.46 6.09 -8.91
N ILE A 27 8.87 7.19 -9.36
CA ILE A 27 7.41 7.37 -9.45
C ILE A 27 6.77 6.21 -10.24
N LYS A 28 7.42 5.78 -11.34
CA LYS A 28 6.91 4.67 -12.18
C LYS A 28 6.94 3.34 -11.44
N GLU A 29 8.01 3.07 -10.69
CA GLU A 29 8.14 1.82 -9.92
C GLU A 29 7.10 1.73 -8.80
N ILE A 30 6.82 2.86 -8.13
CA ILE A 30 5.79 2.95 -7.10
C ILE A 30 4.41 2.69 -7.71
N HIS A 31 4.10 3.30 -8.85
CA HIS A 31 2.82 3.11 -9.53
C HIS A 31 2.64 1.67 -10.02
N GLU A 32 3.69 1.06 -10.59
CA GLU A 32 3.68 -0.34 -11.07
C GLU A 32 3.56 -1.37 -9.93
N ALA A 33 4.01 -0.99 -8.73
CA ALA A 33 3.81 -1.76 -7.51
C ALA A 33 2.39 -1.63 -6.95
N GLY A 34 1.51 -0.83 -7.58
CA GLY A 34 0.15 -0.56 -7.12
C GLY A 34 0.08 0.44 -5.96
N LEU A 35 1.14 1.22 -5.74
CA LEU A 35 1.22 2.21 -4.68
C LEU A 35 0.96 3.61 -5.22
N THR A 36 0.27 4.41 -4.42
CA THR A 36 0.18 5.87 -4.61
C THR A 36 1.38 6.54 -3.94
N LEU A 37 1.80 7.71 -4.43
CA LEU A 37 2.85 8.53 -3.79
C LEU A 37 2.55 8.82 -2.31
N HIS A 38 1.27 8.99 -1.97
CA HIS A 38 0.83 9.18 -0.59
C HIS A 38 1.05 7.93 0.26
N LYS A 39 0.61 6.76 -0.22
CA LYS A 39 0.83 5.46 0.45
C LYS A 39 2.31 5.16 0.63
N ALA A 40 3.13 5.41 -0.39
CA ALA A 40 4.57 5.22 -0.31
C ALA A 40 5.24 6.13 0.75
N ARG A 41 4.75 7.36 0.93
CA ARG A 41 5.21 8.25 2.00
C ARG A 41 4.80 7.77 3.39
N MET A 42 3.57 7.26 3.55
CA MET A 42 3.11 6.68 4.82
C MET A 42 3.94 5.44 5.21
N LEU A 43 4.40 4.68 4.22
CA LEU A 43 5.26 3.51 4.42
C LEU A 43 6.75 3.87 4.60
N ASP A 44 7.09 5.16 4.73
CA ASP A 44 8.47 5.67 4.82
C ASP A 44 9.39 5.18 3.69
N LEU A 45 8.82 4.91 2.51
CA LEU A 45 9.60 4.49 1.35
C LEU A 45 10.39 5.69 0.81
N PRO A 46 11.69 5.51 0.52
CA PRO A 46 12.48 6.58 -0.09
C PRO A 46 12.01 6.79 -1.52
N ILE A 47 11.54 7.99 -1.88
CA ILE A 47 11.03 8.32 -3.22
C ILE A 47 12.00 9.25 -3.96
N ASP A 48 12.40 8.87 -5.17
CA ASP A 48 13.19 9.69 -6.08
C ASP A 48 12.32 10.18 -7.24
N LYS A 49 11.71 11.36 -7.06
CA LYS A 49 10.79 11.96 -8.04
C LYS A 49 11.44 12.29 -9.38
N ARG A 50 12.77 12.45 -9.41
CA ARG A 50 13.50 12.88 -10.61
C ARG A 50 13.86 11.69 -11.52
N ARG A 51 13.78 10.46 -11.01
CA ARG A 51 14.15 9.27 -11.78
C ARG A 51 12.97 8.77 -12.62
N GLY A 52 13.17 8.65 -13.92
CA GLY A 52 12.18 8.09 -14.86
C GLY A 52 12.39 6.63 -15.27
N THR A 53 13.45 5.97 -14.76
CA THR A 53 13.74 4.56 -15.07
C THR A 53 12.90 3.61 -14.24
N LEU A 54 12.52 2.50 -14.85
CA LEU A 54 11.77 1.41 -14.23
C LEU A 54 12.67 0.18 -14.15
N HIS A 55 12.88 -0.35 -12.95
CA HIS A 55 13.56 -1.61 -12.73
C HIS A 55 12.60 -2.64 -12.16
N ALA A 56 12.42 -3.76 -12.87
CA ALA A 56 11.51 -4.82 -12.46
C ALA A 56 11.86 -5.42 -11.09
N SER A 57 13.15 -5.52 -10.76
CA SER A 57 13.63 -5.98 -9.44
C SER A 57 13.13 -5.10 -8.29
N ASN A 58 13.10 -3.78 -8.49
CA ASN A 58 12.58 -2.84 -7.50
C ASN A 58 11.07 -2.95 -7.35
N VAL A 59 10.34 -3.13 -8.46
CA VAL A 59 8.87 -3.32 -8.43
C VAL A 59 8.52 -4.58 -7.65
N GLN A 60 9.24 -5.68 -7.89
CA GLN A 60 9.02 -6.95 -7.19
C GLN A 60 9.31 -6.82 -5.69
N LEU A 61 10.40 -6.13 -5.35
CA LEU A 61 10.76 -5.85 -3.96
C LEU A 61 9.74 -4.92 -3.26
N LEU A 62 9.18 -3.94 -3.97
CA LEU A 62 8.06 -3.13 -3.47
C LEU A 62 6.78 -3.97 -3.24
N ARG A 63 6.45 -4.88 -4.17
CA ARG A 63 5.31 -5.79 -4.02
C ARG A 63 5.48 -6.73 -2.84
N SER A 64 6.67 -7.32 -2.66
CA SER A 64 6.95 -8.19 -1.51
C SER A 64 6.88 -7.44 -0.18
N HIS A 65 7.23 -6.16 -0.17
CA HIS A 65 7.19 -5.36 1.06
C HIS A 65 5.81 -4.78 1.37
N CYS A 66 4.92 -4.73 0.38
CA CYS A 66 3.55 -4.31 0.56
C CYS A 66 2.66 -5.56 0.66
N ILE A 67 2.41 -6.00 1.90
CA ILE A 67 1.33 -6.95 2.16
C ILE A 67 0.02 -6.20 1.92
N VAL A 68 -0.48 -6.24 0.68
CA VAL A 68 -1.80 -5.72 0.35
C VAL A 68 -2.81 -6.76 0.82
N ILE A 69 -3.28 -6.59 2.06
CA ILE A 69 -4.29 -7.48 2.63
C ILE A 69 -5.63 -7.10 1.98
N PRO A 70 -6.29 -8.01 1.27
CA PRO A 70 -7.59 -7.72 0.69
C PRO A 70 -8.62 -7.57 1.81
N LEU A 71 -9.62 -6.72 1.57
CA LEU A 71 -10.68 -6.45 2.54
C LEU A 71 -11.47 -7.71 2.93
N THR A 72 -11.48 -8.71 2.05
CA THR A 72 -12.15 -10.01 2.25
C THR A 72 -11.57 -10.83 3.41
N GLU A 73 -10.35 -10.52 3.87
CA GLU A 73 -9.76 -11.17 5.06
C GLU A 73 -10.44 -10.72 6.36
N ILE A 74 -11.11 -9.56 6.34
CA ILE A 74 -11.84 -9.08 7.51
C ILE A 74 -13.13 -9.89 7.63
N LYS A 75 -13.23 -10.67 8.71
CA LYS A 75 -14.43 -11.43 9.05
C LYS A 75 -15.68 -10.51 9.02
N GLY A 76 -16.58 -10.79 8.08
CA GLY A 76 -17.83 -10.03 7.87
C GLY A 76 -17.81 -9.06 6.68
N ILE A 77 -16.70 -8.94 5.95
CA ILE A 77 -16.65 -8.26 4.66
C ILE A 77 -16.72 -9.29 3.54
N GLY A 78 -17.90 -9.40 2.91
CA GLY A 78 -18.10 -10.21 1.70
C GLY A 78 -17.69 -9.49 0.42
N ASN A 79 -17.78 -10.19 -0.72
CA ASN A 79 -17.41 -9.65 -2.04
C ASN A 79 -18.21 -8.38 -2.41
N GLU A 80 -19.49 -8.31 -2.08
CA GLU A 80 -20.35 -7.16 -2.41
C GLU A 80 -19.89 -5.89 -1.67
N ILE A 81 -19.65 -6.01 -0.37
CA ILE A 81 -19.18 -4.91 0.47
C ILE A 81 -17.76 -4.48 0.07
N ALA A 82 -16.89 -5.45 -0.25
CA ALA A 82 -15.56 -5.14 -0.76
C ALA A 82 -15.62 -4.35 -2.08
N LEU A 83 -16.62 -4.60 -2.92
CA LEU A 83 -16.85 -3.89 -4.17
C LEU A 83 -17.33 -2.45 -3.90
N GLU A 84 -18.28 -2.26 -2.99
CA GLU A 84 -18.72 -0.93 -2.53
C GLU A 84 -17.54 -0.12 -1.95
N LEU A 85 -16.73 -0.74 -1.07
CA LEU A 85 -15.54 -0.10 -0.50
C LEU A 85 -14.53 0.30 -1.58
N LYS A 86 -14.36 -0.55 -2.60
CA LYS A 86 -13.49 -0.28 -3.73
C LYS A 86 -13.97 0.91 -4.57
N GLU A 87 -15.27 1.06 -4.78
CA GLU A 87 -15.86 2.24 -5.46
C GLU A 87 -15.62 3.53 -4.68
N VAL A 88 -15.63 3.46 -3.36
CA VAL A 88 -15.30 4.60 -2.49
C VAL A 88 -13.78 4.87 -2.42
N GLY A 89 -12.97 3.99 -3.00
CA GLY A 89 -11.50 4.11 -3.06
C GLY A 89 -10.76 3.43 -1.91
N VAL A 90 -11.45 2.64 -1.09
CA VAL A 90 -10.86 1.81 -0.04
C VAL A 90 -10.53 0.45 -0.64
N THR A 91 -9.24 0.18 -0.86
CA THR A 91 -8.79 -1.03 -1.58
C THR A 91 -8.12 -2.07 -0.71
N SER A 92 -7.76 -1.72 0.53
CA SER A 92 -6.94 -2.56 1.40
C SER A 92 -7.33 -2.41 2.87
N VAL A 93 -6.98 -3.40 3.68
CA VAL A 93 -7.20 -3.36 5.15
C VAL A 93 -6.53 -2.12 5.77
N GLN A 94 -5.32 -1.73 5.33
CA GLN A 94 -4.71 -0.47 5.79
C GLN A 94 -5.53 0.76 5.42
N ASP A 95 -6.09 0.83 4.20
CA ASP A 95 -6.91 1.97 3.78
C ASP A 95 -8.14 2.11 4.68
N LEU A 96 -8.73 0.98 5.10
CA LEU A 96 -9.89 0.96 5.97
C LEU A 96 -9.58 1.49 7.39
N ILE A 97 -8.39 1.20 7.93
CA ILE A 97 -7.98 1.66 9.28
C ILE A 97 -7.90 3.18 9.35
N TYR A 98 -7.33 3.83 8.33
CA TYR A 98 -7.13 5.28 8.31
C TYR A 98 -8.32 6.05 7.72
N CYS A 99 -9.37 5.35 7.28
CA CYS A 99 -10.52 5.99 6.67
C CYS A 99 -11.44 6.63 7.71
N ASP A 100 -12.08 7.74 7.33
CA ASP A 100 -13.06 8.42 8.16
C ASP A 100 -14.40 7.67 8.11
N VAL A 101 -14.82 7.14 9.26
CA VAL A 101 -16.03 6.31 9.39
C VAL A 101 -17.29 7.11 9.07
N ASP A 102 -17.31 8.38 9.44
CA ASP A 102 -18.50 9.22 9.25
C ASP A 102 -18.74 9.45 7.75
N VAL A 103 -17.67 9.74 7.00
CA VAL A 103 -17.73 9.89 5.53
C VAL A 103 -18.11 8.56 4.87
N LEU A 104 -17.54 7.44 5.30
CA LEU A 104 -17.87 6.12 4.75
C LEU A 104 -19.34 5.73 4.99
N SER A 105 -19.87 6.04 6.17
CA SER A 105 -21.25 5.68 6.52
C SER A 105 -22.30 6.37 5.64
N THR A 106 -21.98 7.56 5.10
CA THR A 106 -22.89 8.26 4.18
C THR A 106 -22.90 7.69 2.77
N LYS A 107 -21.81 7.03 2.36
CA LYS A 107 -21.62 6.50 1.00
C LYS A 107 -22.01 5.04 0.87
N ILE A 108 -21.99 4.29 1.97
CA ILE A 108 -22.16 2.85 1.99
C ILE A 108 -23.49 2.52 2.68
N ARG A 109 -24.14 1.42 2.31
CA ARG A 109 -25.35 0.92 2.98
C ARG A 109 -25.11 0.40 4.42
N SER A 110 -23.86 0.47 4.90
CA SER A 110 -23.43 -0.11 6.17
C SER A 110 -23.52 0.90 7.32
N SER A 111 -23.97 0.42 8.48
CA SER A 111 -24.05 1.27 9.68
C SER A 111 -22.66 1.68 10.18
N ALA A 112 -22.56 2.89 10.76
CA ALA A 112 -21.33 3.39 11.38
C ALA A 112 -20.78 2.44 12.47
N GLY A 113 -21.67 1.72 13.18
CA GLY A 113 -21.29 0.71 14.17
C GLY A 113 -20.59 -0.50 13.56
N THR A 114 -21.01 -0.92 12.37
CA THR A 114 -20.37 -2.03 11.64
C THR A 114 -18.99 -1.63 11.14
N LEU A 115 -18.84 -0.42 10.59
CA LEU A 115 -17.56 0.10 10.10
C LEU A 115 -16.51 0.17 11.22
N LYS A 116 -16.88 0.63 12.42
CA LYS A 116 -15.98 0.63 13.60
C LYS A 116 -15.51 -0.78 13.97
N LYS A 117 -16.39 -1.78 13.89
CA LYS A 117 -16.01 -3.18 14.14
C LYS A 117 -14.99 -3.68 13.11
N TRP A 118 -15.19 -3.36 11.84
CA TRP A 118 -14.23 -3.72 10.79
C TRP A 118 -12.89 -3.01 10.95
N GLN A 119 -12.86 -1.75 11.39
CA GLN A 119 -11.60 -1.06 11.70
C GLN A 119 -10.85 -1.71 12.87
N LEU A 120 -11.55 -2.14 13.91
CA LEU A 120 -10.94 -2.88 15.02
C LEU A 120 -10.39 -4.23 14.56
N ALA A 121 -11.17 -4.99 13.78
CA ALA A 121 -10.71 -6.24 13.19
C ALA A 121 -9.50 -6.04 12.27
N ALA A 122 -9.51 -4.97 11.46
CA ALA A 122 -8.40 -4.59 10.60
C ALA A 122 -7.12 -4.30 11.40
N ARG A 123 -7.21 -3.56 12.52
CA ARG A 123 -6.06 -3.34 13.41
C ARG A 123 -5.51 -4.64 13.97
N ILE A 124 -6.38 -5.53 14.43
CA ILE A 124 -5.97 -6.83 14.98
C ILE A 124 -5.25 -7.67 13.92
N ILE A 125 -5.73 -7.68 12.68
CA ILE A 125 -5.07 -8.40 11.58
C ILE A 125 -3.69 -7.81 11.30
N VAL A 126 -3.57 -6.48 11.23
CA VAL A 126 -2.29 -5.80 10.97
C VAL A 126 -1.29 -5.96 12.14
N GLU A 127 -1.77 -6.02 13.38
CA GLU A 127 -0.92 -6.23 14.57
C GLU A 127 -0.44 -7.68 14.73
N ASN A 128 -1.17 -8.65 14.19
CA ASN A 128 -0.83 -10.08 14.25
C ASN A 128 -0.06 -10.61 13.01
N LEU A 129 0.34 -9.71 12.10
CA LEU A 129 1.17 -10.00 10.92
C LEU A 129 2.64 -9.67 11.20
#